data_AF-A0AA95FIX4-F1
#
_entry.id   AF-A0AA95FIX4-F1
#
_cell.length_a   1.000
_cell.length_b   1.000
_cell.length_c   1.000
_cell.angle_alpha   90.00
_cell.angle_beta   90.00
_cell.angle_gamma   90.00
#
_symmetry.space_group_name_H-M   'P 1'
#
loop_
_entity.id
_entity.type
_entity.pdbx_description
1 polymer ?
#
loop_
_entity_poly.entity_id
_entity_poly.type
_entity_poly.pdbx_seq_one_letter_code
_entity_poly.pdbx_strand_id
1 'polypeptide(L)'
;MKKNILLILLSVILIFTSIKEVGYFFISIPSFFLLSYNLSDIIVKINIKRSRKLIGGKFEYIFLPALICVLVFGKYYENTLGGYELFWKLAFSGLILNILTIFVLSFFYSFDSVKKVYNILSLCIFFTLLVSSLGVFINYKFATSNDRQESVEINKKYINNGSKGGKSYEIFIKTKYDNDERLSISKELYDNISNNQLIELTLSEGALGYDYVKKIKKINIYR
;
A
#
# COMPACT_ATOMS: atom_id res chain seq x y z
N MET A 1 26.21 -9.72 10.49
CA MET A 1 26.07 -9.09 9.15
C MET A 1 25.69 -10.10 8.08
N LYS A 2 26.40 -11.24 7.92
CA LYS A 2 26.07 -12.29 6.94
C LYS A 2 24.59 -12.75 6.98
N LYS A 3 24.03 -13.00 8.18
CA LYS A 3 22.61 -13.34 8.36
C LYS A 3 21.66 -12.29 7.77
N ASN A 4 21.87 -11.00 8.08
CA ASN A 4 21.04 -9.92 7.54
C ASN A 4 21.12 -9.85 6.01
N ILE A 5 22.31 -10.01 5.43
CA ILE A 5 22.50 -9.99 3.97
C ILE A 5 21.73 -11.13 3.31
N LEU A 6 21.81 -12.35 3.88
CA LEU A 6 21.03 -13.49 3.38
C LEU A 6 19.52 -13.23 3.46
N LEU A 7 19.03 -12.68 4.57
CA LEU A 7 17.62 -12.36 4.74
C LEU A 7 17.16 -11.26 3.77
N ILE A 8 17.99 -10.26 3.49
CA ILE A 8 17.71 -9.24 2.48
C ILE A 8 17.54 -9.89 1.11
N LEU A 9 18.46 -10.76 0.70
CA LEU A 9 18.40 -11.45 -0.59
C LEU A 9 17.13 -12.30 -0.70
N LEU A 10 16.80 -13.08 0.35
CA LEU A 10 15.59 -13.88 0.40
C LEU A 10 14.33 -13.00 0.30
N SER A 11 14.27 -11.90 1.06
CA SER A 11 13.16 -10.97 1.01
C SER A 11 12.99 -10.33 -0.37
N VAL A 12 14.09 -9.93 -1.02
CA VAL A 12 14.03 -9.35 -2.38
C VAL A 12 13.45 -10.37 -3.36
N ILE A 13 13.89 -11.63 -3.32
CA ILE A 13 13.36 -12.69 -4.17
C ILE A 13 11.87 -12.90 -3.92
N LEU A 14 11.46 -13.02 -2.64
CA LEU A 14 10.06 -13.21 -2.27
C LEU A 14 9.18 -12.04 -2.69
N ILE A 15 9.63 -10.80 -2.51
CA ILE A 15 8.89 -9.62 -2.94
C ILE A 15 8.77 -9.59 -4.45
N PHE A 16 9.85 -9.86 -5.19
CA PHE A 16 9.84 -9.84 -6.65
C PHE A 16 8.85 -10.84 -7.25
N THR A 17 8.68 -12.01 -6.62
CA THR A 17 7.71 -13.02 -7.07
C THR A 17 6.28 -12.72 -6.62
N SER A 18 6.09 -12.16 -5.43
CA SER A 18 4.76 -11.95 -4.83
C SER A 18 4.10 -10.61 -5.19
N ILE A 19 4.87 -9.58 -5.55
CA ILE A 19 4.33 -8.24 -5.76
C ILE A 19 3.44 -8.12 -7.00
N LYS A 20 3.46 -9.10 -7.90
CA LYS A 20 2.73 -9.06 -9.17
C LYS A 20 1.24 -9.34 -9.03
N GLU A 21 0.81 -10.02 -7.97
CA GLU A 21 -0.58 -10.40 -7.79
C GLU A 21 -1.05 -10.01 -6.39
N VAL A 22 -2.26 -9.44 -6.30
CA VAL A 22 -2.88 -9.04 -5.03
C VAL A 22 -3.03 -10.25 -4.08
N GLY A 23 -3.24 -11.45 -4.62
CA GLY A 23 -3.39 -12.68 -3.83
C GLY A 23 -2.19 -13.02 -2.94
N TYR A 24 -0.99 -12.56 -3.29
CA TYR A 24 0.23 -12.83 -2.51
C TYR A 24 0.56 -11.75 -1.49
N PHE A 25 -0.37 -10.83 -1.20
CA PHE A 25 -0.15 -9.74 -0.24
C PHE A 25 0.29 -10.21 1.15
N PHE A 26 -0.24 -11.34 1.60
CA PHE A 26 0.11 -11.97 2.87
C PHE A 26 1.56 -12.44 2.95
N ILE A 27 2.21 -12.68 1.80
CA ILE A 27 3.62 -13.06 1.72
C ILE A 27 4.48 -11.82 1.50
N SER A 28 4.03 -10.89 0.65
CA SER A 28 4.81 -9.71 0.28
C SER A 28 4.98 -8.72 1.43
N ILE A 29 3.93 -8.46 2.24
CA ILE A 29 4.04 -7.53 3.38
C ILE A 29 5.08 -7.99 4.41
N PRO A 30 5.02 -9.22 4.98
CA PRO A 30 6.02 -9.65 5.95
C PRO A 30 7.43 -9.67 5.35
N SER A 31 7.56 -10.08 4.09
CA SER A 31 8.84 -10.08 3.38
C SER A 31 9.41 -8.67 3.23
N PHE A 32 8.55 -7.68 2.95
CA PHE A 32 8.91 -6.26 2.86
C PHE A 32 9.35 -5.67 4.20
N PHE A 33 8.63 -5.96 5.29
CA PHE A 33 9.07 -5.52 6.62
C PHE A 33 10.37 -6.19 7.05
N LEU A 34 10.56 -7.47 6.70
CA LEU A 34 11.82 -8.18 6.95
C LEU A 34 12.98 -7.52 6.17
N LEU A 35 12.76 -7.16 4.90
CA LEU A 35 13.73 -6.41 4.09
C LEU A 35 14.10 -5.08 4.75
N SER A 36 13.08 -4.26 5.05
CA SER A 36 13.23 -2.92 5.62
C SER A 36 13.97 -2.95 6.96
N TYR A 37 13.58 -3.88 7.84
CA TYR A 37 14.24 -4.09 9.12
C TYR A 37 15.71 -4.48 8.97
N ASN A 38 16.01 -5.47 8.12
CA ASN A 38 17.39 -5.96 7.98
C ASN A 38 18.33 -4.91 7.36
N LEU A 39 17.85 -4.11 6.40
CA LEU A 39 18.60 -2.98 5.86
C LEU A 39 18.89 -1.94 6.95
N SER A 40 17.87 -1.58 7.71
CA SER A 40 17.96 -0.63 8.81
C SER A 40 18.92 -1.08 9.92
N ASP A 41 18.85 -2.35 10.31
CA ASP A 41 19.74 -2.93 11.32
C ASP A 41 21.20 -2.97 10.86
N ILE A 42 21.47 -3.18 9.56
CA ILE A 42 22.82 -3.07 8.99
C ILE A 42 23.35 -1.64 9.13
N ILE A 43 22.55 -0.62 8.79
CA ILE A 43 22.93 0.79 8.88
C ILE A 43 23.32 1.14 10.33
N VAL A 44 22.46 0.77 11.27
CA VAL A 44 22.71 0.98 12.70
C VAL A 44 24.01 0.29 13.15
N LYS A 45 24.24 -0.97 12.74
CA LYS A 45 25.46 -1.71 13.10
C LYS A 45 26.74 -1.10 12.53
N ILE A 46 26.68 -0.48 11.35
CA ILE A 46 27.82 0.20 10.74
C ILE A 46 28.13 1.50 11.51
N ASN A 47 27.11 2.27 11.89
CA ASN A 47 27.28 3.58 12.50
C ASN A 47 27.57 3.56 14.01
N ILE A 48 27.08 2.56 14.77
CA ILE A 48 27.37 2.43 16.22
C ILE A 48 28.87 2.39 16.51
N LYS A 49 29.69 1.82 15.62
CA LYS A 49 31.15 1.77 15.77
C LYS A 49 31.84 3.16 15.80
N ARG A 50 31.12 4.23 15.41
CA ARG A 50 31.70 5.57 15.24
C ARG A 50 31.31 6.59 16.32
N SER A 51 30.32 6.33 17.17
CA SER A 51 29.75 7.37 18.02
C SER A 51 30.14 7.28 19.50
N ARG A 52 30.52 8.42 20.10
CA ARG A 52 30.82 8.62 21.53
C ARG A 52 29.72 9.49 22.15
N LYS A 53 28.93 8.90 23.07
CA LYS A 53 27.75 9.44 23.77
C LYS A 53 26.51 9.62 22.90
N LEU A 54 25.56 8.70 23.09
CA LEU A 54 24.29 8.65 22.37
C LEU A 54 23.13 8.60 23.38
N ILE A 55 22.06 9.36 23.11
CA ILE A 55 20.82 9.33 23.91
C ILE A 55 20.03 8.07 23.52
N GLY A 56 19.40 7.39 24.48
CA GLY A 56 18.55 6.23 24.19
C GLY A 56 17.30 6.61 23.40
N GLY A 57 17.13 6.06 22.19
CA GLY A 57 15.94 6.29 21.37
C GLY A 57 14.70 5.57 21.90
N LYS A 58 13.54 6.25 21.91
CA LYS A 58 12.24 5.71 22.32
C LYS A 58 11.22 5.87 21.18
N PHE A 59 11.28 4.99 20.19
CA PHE A 59 10.47 5.06 18.95
C PHE A 59 9.41 3.94 18.85
N GLU A 60 9.25 3.11 19.87
CA GLU A 60 8.36 1.94 19.89
C GLU A 60 6.94 2.22 19.39
N TYR A 61 6.39 3.40 19.66
CA TYR A 61 5.00 3.75 19.34
C TYR A 61 4.86 4.79 18.23
N ILE A 62 5.95 5.14 17.53
CA ILE A 62 5.90 6.17 16.48
C ILE A 62 5.03 5.77 15.29
N PHE A 63 4.71 4.49 15.13
CA PHE A 63 3.83 4.02 14.05
C PHE A 63 2.35 4.39 14.27
N LEU A 64 1.93 4.74 15.50
CA LEU A 64 0.52 4.98 15.82
C LEU A 64 -0.11 6.14 15.00
N PRO A 65 0.52 7.31 14.84
CA PRO A 65 0.02 8.35 13.94
C PRO A 65 -0.13 7.88 12.49
N ALA A 66 0.80 7.08 11.97
CA ALA A 66 0.70 6.55 10.61
C ALA A 66 -0.47 5.56 10.47
N LEU A 67 -0.78 4.79 11.51
CA LEU A 67 -1.96 3.93 11.54
C LEU A 67 -3.26 4.76 11.43
N ILE A 68 -3.34 5.91 12.10
CA ILE A 68 -4.47 6.83 11.96
C ILE A 68 -4.59 7.30 10.50
N CYS A 69 -3.48 7.65 9.83
CA CYS A 69 -3.50 8.02 8.42
C CYS A 69 -4.06 6.91 7.53
N VAL A 70 -3.71 5.64 7.78
CA VAL A 70 -4.26 4.49 7.04
C VAL A 70 -5.76 4.37 7.25
N LEU A 71 -6.26 4.55 8.47
CA LEU A 71 -7.70 4.45 8.75
C LEU A 71 -8.50 5.54 8.04
N VAL A 72 -7.95 6.76 7.93
CA VAL A 72 -8.63 7.89 7.29
C VAL A 72 -8.52 7.82 5.76
N PHE A 73 -7.34 7.47 5.24
CA PHE A 73 -7.03 7.56 3.81
C PHE A 73 -7.03 6.21 3.08
N GLY A 74 -7.07 5.09 3.80
CA GLY A 74 -7.00 3.74 3.22
C GLY A 74 -8.13 3.45 2.24
N LYS A 75 -9.33 4.01 2.46
CA LYS A 75 -10.47 3.88 1.53
C LYS A 75 -10.19 4.39 0.12
N TYR A 76 -9.21 5.29 -0.05
CA TYR A 76 -8.86 5.80 -1.38
C TYR A 76 -8.11 4.77 -2.22
N TYR A 77 -7.47 3.77 -1.60
CA TYR A 77 -6.85 2.66 -2.34
C TYR A 77 -7.86 1.83 -3.11
N GLU A 78 -9.00 1.51 -2.50
CA GLU A 78 -10.02 0.64 -3.11
C GLU A 78 -10.69 1.27 -4.33
N ASN A 79 -10.68 2.59 -4.42
CA ASN A 79 -11.31 3.34 -5.51
C ASN A 79 -10.28 3.85 -6.53
N THR A 80 -9.00 3.57 -6.34
CA THR A 80 -7.94 3.94 -7.31
C THR A 80 -7.63 2.73 -8.18
N LEU A 81 -7.81 2.85 -9.50
CA LEU A 81 -7.43 1.80 -10.45
C LEU A 81 -5.93 1.57 -10.38
N GLY A 82 -5.50 0.32 -10.18
CA GLY A 82 -4.10 0.00 -9.96
C GLY A 82 -3.61 0.46 -8.58
N GLY A 83 -4.53 0.64 -7.61
CA GLY A 83 -4.22 1.05 -6.25
C GLY A 83 -3.19 0.14 -5.58
N TYR A 84 -3.19 -1.15 -5.93
CA TYR A 84 -2.19 -2.11 -5.48
C TYR A 84 -0.77 -1.79 -5.99
N GLU A 85 -0.62 -1.50 -7.28
CA GLU A 85 0.66 -1.10 -7.85
C GLU A 85 1.16 0.22 -7.23
N LEU A 86 0.25 1.20 -7.09
CA LEU A 86 0.53 2.47 -6.44
C LEU A 86 1.00 2.27 -4.99
N PHE A 87 0.32 1.41 -4.23
CA PHE A 87 0.71 1.07 -2.86
C PHE A 87 2.17 0.63 -2.80
N TRP A 88 2.59 -0.28 -3.68
CA TRP A 88 3.96 -0.78 -3.68
C TRP A 88 4.98 0.27 -4.10
N LYS A 89 4.69 1.10 -5.11
CA LYS A 89 5.56 2.23 -5.48
C LYS A 89 5.78 3.18 -4.30
N LEU A 90 4.72 3.48 -3.56
CA LEU A 90 4.79 4.34 -2.38
C LEU A 90 5.46 3.63 -1.19
N ALA A 91 5.24 2.34 -0.99
CA ALA A 91 5.90 1.55 0.04
C ALA A 91 7.42 1.54 -0.17
N PHE A 92 7.90 1.30 -1.39
CA PHE A 92 9.32 1.39 -1.72
C PHE A 92 9.88 2.81 -1.56
N SER A 93 9.11 3.84 -1.87
CA SER A 93 9.49 5.23 -1.56
C SER A 93 9.63 5.45 -0.05
N GLY A 94 8.72 4.87 0.75
CA GLY A 94 8.80 4.85 2.21
C GLY A 94 10.01 4.07 2.75
N LEU A 95 10.43 3.00 2.10
CA LEU A 95 11.66 2.27 2.44
C LEU A 95 12.89 3.17 2.32
N ILE A 96 13.00 3.96 1.24
CA ILE A 96 14.10 4.90 1.04
C ILE A 96 14.11 5.94 2.17
N LEU A 97 12.96 6.54 2.48
CA LEU A 97 12.83 7.51 3.58
C LEU A 97 13.16 6.91 4.95
N ASN A 98 12.76 5.66 5.19
CA ASN A 98 13.10 4.93 6.41
C ASN A 98 14.61 4.73 6.55
N ILE A 99 15.27 4.26 5.49
CA ILE A 99 16.72 4.06 5.44
C ILE A 99 17.46 5.37 5.73
N LEU A 100 17.09 6.46 5.05
CA LEU A 100 17.69 7.78 5.26
C LEU A 100 17.48 8.27 6.69
N THR A 101 16.27 8.11 7.23
CA THR A 101 15.95 8.55 8.59
C THR A 101 16.75 7.76 9.62
N ILE A 102 16.84 6.44 9.49
CA ILE A 102 17.61 5.60 10.40
C ILE A 102 19.11 5.91 10.31
N PHE A 103 19.61 6.16 9.10
CA PHE A 103 20.98 6.64 8.91
C PHE A 103 21.23 7.93 9.68
N VAL A 104 20.37 8.95 9.53
CA VAL A 104 20.50 10.22 10.28
C VAL A 104 20.38 10.00 11.78
N LEU A 105 19.34 9.28 12.24
CA LEU A 105 19.10 9.03 13.67
C LEU A 105 20.25 8.25 14.32
N SER A 106 20.93 7.36 13.58
CA SER A 106 22.06 6.59 14.11
C SER A 106 23.28 7.43 14.47
N PHE A 107 23.37 8.69 14.02
CA PHE A 107 24.40 9.63 14.48
C PHE A 107 24.09 10.24 15.85
N PHE A 108 22.81 10.39 16.19
CA PHE A 108 22.36 11.13 17.38
C PHE A 108 21.85 10.22 18.50
N TYR A 109 21.30 9.05 18.15
CA TYR A 109 20.64 8.14 19.08
C TYR A 109 21.30 6.76 19.13
N SER A 110 21.31 6.18 20.33
CA SER A 110 21.71 4.80 20.55
C SER A 110 20.50 3.91 20.35
N PHE A 111 20.62 3.03 19.38
CA PHE A 111 19.71 1.91 19.22
C PHE A 111 20.18 0.69 20.02
N ASP A 112 21.28 0.77 20.77
CA ASP A 112 21.80 -0.33 21.59
C ASP A 112 21.02 -0.46 22.90
N SER A 113 19.77 -0.91 22.77
CA SER A 113 18.85 -1.12 23.87
C SER A 113 18.13 -2.46 23.70
N VAL A 114 17.59 -3.00 24.79
CA VAL A 114 16.72 -4.19 24.77
C VAL A 114 15.58 -4.05 23.74
N LYS A 115 15.17 -2.81 23.46
CA LYS A 115 14.05 -2.49 22.58
C LYS A 115 14.45 -2.07 21.16
N LYS A 116 15.71 -2.32 20.77
CA LYS A 116 16.22 -2.04 19.42
C LYS A 116 15.29 -2.52 18.31
N VAL A 117 14.86 -3.78 18.42
CA VAL A 117 14.03 -4.43 17.40
C VAL A 117 12.74 -3.65 17.20
N TYR A 118 12.05 -3.31 18.30
CA TYR A 118 10.81 -2.56 18.28
C TYR A 118 11.01 -1.14 17.74
N ASN A 119 12.06 -0.44 18.15
CA ASN A 119 12.35 0.91 17.65
C ASN A 119 12.54 0.94 16.12
N ILE A 120 13.35 0.02 15.59
CA ILE A 120 13.61 -0.05 14.13
C ILE A 120 12.35 -0.48 13.39
N LEU A 121 11.67 -1.52 13.87
CA LEU A 121 10.46 -2.03 13.22
C LEU A 121 9.34 -0.98 13.21
N SER A 122 9.15 -0.24 14.31
CA SER A 122 8.16 0.83 14.38
C SER A 122 8.44 1.97 13.41
N LEU A 123 9.70 2.33 13.17
CA LEU A 123 10.07 3.28 12.12
C LEU A 123 9.78 2.72 10.72
N CYS A 124 10.10 1.44 10.48
CA CYS A 124 9.80 0.77 9.21
C CYS A 124 8.30 0.79 8.92
N ILE A 125 7.47 0.43 9.90
CA ILE A 125 6.00 0.46 9.80
C ILE A 125 5.51 1.89 9.60
N PHE A 126 6.02 2.84 10.41
CA PHE A 126 5.64 4.26 10.31
C PHE A 126 5.79 4.81 8.90
N PHE A 127 6.99 4.69 8.29
CA PHE A 127 7.22 5.23 6.95
C PHE A 127 6.42 4.49 5.87
N THR A 128 6.32 3.16 5.98
CA THR A 128 5.54 2.38 5.01
C THR A 128 4.08 2.81 5.01
N LEU A 129 3.45 2.90 6.19
CA LEU A 129 2.05 3.27 6.34
C LEU A 129 1.80 4.75 6.02
N LEU A 130 2.67 5.65 6.48
CA LEU A 130 2.49 7.09 6.28
C LEU A 130 2.62 7.46 4.80
N VAL A 131 3.69 7.01 4.13
CA VAL A 131 3.98 7.39 2.74
C VAL A 131 2.95 6.79 1.79
N SER A 132 2.57 5.53 2.00
CA SER A 132 1.49 4.91 1.23
C SER A 132 0.16 5.65 1.43
N SER A 133 -0.25 5.92 2.67
CA SER A 133 -1.53 6.58 2.95
C SER A 133 -1.60 8.03 2.44
N LEU A 134 -0.52 8.80 2.62
CA LEU A 134 -0.46 10.17 2.12
C LEU A 134 -0.36 10.20 0.60
N GLY A 135 0.42 9.30 -0.01
CA GLY A 135 0.56 9.26 -1.46
C GLY A 135 -0.75 8.94 -2.17
N VAL A 136 -1.55 7.99 -1.67
CA VAL A 136 -2.88 7.72 -2.24
C VAL A 136 -3.83 8.90 -2.04
N PHE A 137 -3.76 9.56 -0.87
CA PHE A 137 -4.55 10.75 -0.62
C PHE A 137 -4.17 11.90 -1.57
N ILE A 138 -2.87 12.11 -1.81
CA ILE A 138 -2.36 13.09 -2.78
C ILE A 138 -2.88 12.74 -4.18
N ASN A 139 -2.78 11.48 -4.60
CA ASN A 139 -3.31 11.05 -5.88
C ASN A 139 -4.80 11.38 -6.02
N TYR A 140 -5.59 11.07 -4.99
CA TYR A 140 -7.03 11.35 -4.99
C TYR A 140 -7.36 12.85 -4.94
N LYS A 141 -6.70 13.62 -4.08
CA LYS A 141 -7.08 15.00 -3.76
C LYS A 141 -6.71 15.96 -4.88
N PHE A 142 -5.60 15.72 -5.56
CA PHE A 142 -5.07 16.58 -6.60
C PHE A 142 -5.32 15.95 -7.97
N ALA A 143 -6.55 16.09 -8.47
CA ALA A 143 -6.89 15.67 -9.83
C ALA A 143 -6.17 16.56 -10.86
N THR A 144 -5.59 15.93 -11.87
CA THR A 144 -4.81 16.61 -12.92
C THR A 144 -5.59 16.79 -14.22
N SER A 145 -6.70 16.08 -14.39
CA SER A 145 -7.54 16.14 -15.59
C SER A 145 -9.02 16.34 -15.25
N ASN A 146 -9.78 16.77 -16.26
CA ASN A 146 -11.24 16.65 -16.21
C ASN A 146 -11.67 15.19 -16.13
N ASP A 147 -12.87 14.97 -15.60
CA ASP A 147 -13.48 13.64 -15.53
C ASP A 147 -13.69 13.06 -16.92
N ARG A 148 -13.32 11.80 -17.11
CA ARG A 148 -13.55 11.05 -18.35
C ARG A 148 -14.45 9.84 -18.09
N GLN A 149 -15.24 9.48 -19.10
CA GLN A 149 -16.08 8.29 -19.06
C GLN A 149 -15.39 7.16 -19.83
N GLU A 150 -15.34 5.97 -19.24
CA GLU A 150 -14.76 4.79 -19.86
C GLU A 150 -15.71 3.60 -19.71
N SER A 151 -16.01 2.93 -20.82
CA SER A 151 -16.85 1.74 -20.84
C SER A 151 -15.98 0.50 -20.62
N VAL A 152 -16.30 -0.28 -19.58
CA VAL A 152 -15.54 -1.48 -19.21
C VAL A 152 -16.48 -2.66 -19.01
N GLU A 153 -16.04 -3.85 -19.42
CA GLU A 153 -16.78 -5.09 -19.23
C GLU A 153 -16.54 -5.67 -17.83
N ILE A 154 -17.62 -6.13 -17.18
CA ILE A 154 -17.53 -6.87 -15.93
C ILE A 154 -17.14 -8.32 -16.22
N ASN A 155 -15.98 -8.75 -15.74
CA ASN A 155 -15.57 -10.16 -15.83
C ASN A 155 -16.41 -11.04 -14.92
N LYS A 156 -16.53 -10.64 -13.65
CA LYS A 156 -17.26 -11.39 -12.63
C LYS A 156 -17.80 -10.47 -11.54
N LYS A 157 -18.94 -10.89 -10.99
CA LYS A 157 -19.54 -10.32 -9.78
C LYS A 157 -19.28 -11.25 -8.61
N TYR A 158 -19.01 -10.68 -7.44
CA TYR A 158 -18.78 -11.44 -6.21
C TYR A 158 -19.48 -10.79 -5.03
N ILE A 159 -20.03 -11.63 -4.15
CA ILE A 159 -20.51 -11.21 -2.82
C ILE A 159 -19.54 -11.78 -1.81
N ASN A 160 -18.84 -10.90 -1.12
CA ASN A 160 -17.99 -11.29 -0.03
C ASN A 160 -18.82 -11.28 1.25
N ASN A 161 -19.02 -12.47 1.81
CA ASN A 161 -19.69 -12.67 3.09
C ASN A 161 -18.64 -12.55 4.20
N GLY A 162 -18.52 -11.36 4.77
CA GLY A 162 -17.61 -11.12 5.88
C GLY A 162 -17.96 -11.99 7.10
N SER A 163 -16.93 -12.31 7.90
CA SER A 163 -17.01 -13.22 9.05
C SER A 163 -17.98 -12.76 10.15
N LYS A 164 -18.42 -11.50 10.13
CA LYS A 164 -19.34 -10.87 11.10
C LYS A 164 -20.68 -10.45 10.46
N GLY A 165 -21.08 -11.08 9.36
CA GLY A 165 -22.41 -10.87 8.75
C GLY A 165 -22.53 -9.65 7.83
N GLY A 166 -21.47 -8.86 7.67
CA GLY A 166 -21.41 -7.79 6.66
C GLY A 166 -21.23 -8.38 5.26
N LYS A 167 -22.03 -7.91 4.29
CA LYS A 167 -21.88 -8.25 2.86
C LYS A 167 -21.22 -7.07 2.14
N SER A 168 -20.12 -7.31 1.43
CA SER A 168 -19.63 -6.38 0.41
C SER A 168 -19.98 -6.93 -0.99
N TYR A 169 -20.38 -6.01 -1.86
CA TYR A 169 -20.75 -6.29 -3.24
C TYR A 169 -19.63 -5.79 -4.13
N GLU A 170 -19.03 -6.70 -4.87
CA GLU A 170 -17.79 -6.46 -5.59
C GLU A 170 -17.97 -6.86 -7.07
N ILE A 171 -17.34 -6.10 -7.94
CA ILE A 171 -17.16 -6.44 -9.36
C ILE A 171 -15.68 -6.51 -9.67
N PHE A 172 -15.34 -7.33 -10.64
CA PHE A 172 -13.98 -7.46 -11.15
C PHE A 172 -13.99 -7.06 -12.62
N ILE A 173 -13.10 -6.15 -12.96
CA ILE A 173 -12.96 -5.62 -14.30
C ILE A 173 -11.52 -5.78 -14.77
N LYS A 174 -11.33 -5.85 -16.08
CA LYS A 174 -10.00 -5.79 -16.67
C LYS A 174 -9.55 -4.34 -16.80
N THR A 175 -8.35 -4.03 -16.33
CA THR A 175 -7.70 -2.73 -16.51
C THR A 175 -6.31 -2.92 -17.12
N LYS A 176 -5.59 -1.82 -17.35
CA LYS A 176 -4.18 -1.87 -17.75
C LYS A 176 -3.24 -2.37 -16.62
N TYR A 177 -3.71 -2.38 -15.38
CA TYR A 177 -2.93 -2.72 -14.20
C TYR A 177 -3.14 -4.17 -13.75
N ASP A 178 -4.38 -4.66 -13.84
CA ASP A 178 -4.76 -6.01 -13.41
C ASP A 178 -5.88 -6.55 -14.32
N ASN A 179 -5.88 -7.87 -14.53
CA ASN A 179 -6.97 -8.56 -15.21
C ASN A 179 -8.21 -8.71 -14.32
N ASP A 180 -8.05 -8.67 -13.01
CA ASP A 180 -9.11 -8.84 -12.01
C ASP A 180 -9.10 -7.65 -11.02
N GLU A 181 -9.13 -6.42 -11.54
CA GLU A 181 -9.23 -5.23 -10.70
C GLU A 181 -10.57 -5.22 -9.97
N ARG A 182 -10.52 -5.22 -8.62
CA ARG A 182 -11.69 -5.28 -7.76
C ARG A 182 -12.23 -3.90 -7.46
N LEU A 183 -13.52 -3.66 -7.75
CA LEU A 183 -14.24 -2.45 -7.37
C LEU A 183 -15.41 -2.78 -6.44
N SER A 184 -15.53 -2.02 -5.35
CA SER A 184 -16.68 -2.07 -4.44
C SER A 184 -17.86 -1.30 -5.02
N ILE A 185 -19.04 -1.92 -5.05
CA ILE A 185 -20.28 -1.30 -5.55
C ILE A 185 -21.41 -1.37 -4.53
N SER A 186 -22.44 -0.55 -4.74
CA SER A 186 -23.66 -0.64 -3.94
C SER A 186 -24.42 -1.93 -4.27
N LYS A 187 -25.18 -2.43 -3.28
CA LYS A 187 -26.10 -3.55 -3.49
C LYS A 187 -27.07 -3.29 -4.65
N GLU A 188 -27.63 -2.08 -4.71
CA GLU A 188 -28.57 -1.68 -5.77
C GLU A 188 -27.94 -1.80 -7.16
N LEU A 189 -26.69 -1.34 -7.32
CA LEU A 189 -26.01 -1.48 -8.60
C LEU A 189 -25.70 -2.94 -8.88
N TYR A 190 -25.29 -3.71 -7.88
CA TYR A 190 -25.01 -5.13 -8.00
C TYR A 190 -26.24 -5.90 -8.48
N ASP A 191 -27.41 -5.66 -7.91
CA ASP A 191 -28.64 -6.36 -8.28
C ASP A 191 -29.11 -6.01 -9.71
N ASN A 192 -28.72 -4.84 -10.24
CA ASN A 192 -29.15 -4.32 -11.54
C ASN A 192 -28.21 -4.64 -12.73
N ILE A 193 -27.04 -5.23 -12.48
CA ILE A 193 -26.04 -5.58 -13.49
C ILE A 193 -25.86 -7.11 -13.61
N SER A 194 -25.44 -7.61 -14.77
CA SER A 194 -25.06 -9.01 -14.99
C SER A 194 -23.55 -9.17 -15.18
N ASN A 195 -23.06 -10.42 -15.11
CA ASN A 195 -21.71 -10.74 -15.60
C ASN A 195 -21.63 -10.44 -17.11
N ASN A 196 -20.42 -10.15 -17.61
CA ASN A 196 -20.12 -9.81 -19.01
C ASN A 196 -20.89 -8.58 -19.53
N GLN A 197 -21.37 -7.73 -18.62
CA GLN A 197 -22.08 -6.51 -18.99
C GLN A 197 -21.11 -5.33 -19.04
N LEU A 198 -21.32 -4.44 -20.01
CA LEU A 198 -20.63 -3.15 -20.04
C LEU A 198 -21.21 -2.20 -18.97
N ILE A 199 -20.31 -1.57 -18.25
CA ILE A 199 -20.56 -0.47 -17.32
C ILE A 199 -19.74 0.74 -17.71
N GLU A 200 -20.21 1.92 -17.32
CA GLU A 200 -19.50 3.18 -17.52
C GLU A 200 -18.86 3.60 -16.19
N LEU A 201 -17.54 3.79 -16.21
CA LEU A 201 -16.77 4.35 -15.12
C LEU A 201 -16.58 5.85 -15.37
N THR A 202 -16.86 6.68 -14.38
CA THR A 202 -16.41 8.07 -14.36
C THR A 202 -15.07 8.12 -13.63
N LEU A 203 -14.00 8.37 -14.38
CA LEU A 203 -12.62 8.37 -13.92
C LEU A 203 -12.09 9.79 -13.79
N SER A 204 -11.28 10.02 -12.76
CA SER A 204 -10.54 11.26 -12.53
C SER A 204 -9.07 10.92 -12.41
N GLU A 205 -8.21 11.47 -13.27
CA GLU A 205 -6.77 11.23 -13.20
C GLU A 205 -6.18 11.95 -11.98
N GLY A 206 -5.46 11.21 -11.14
CA GLY A 206 -4.80 11.73 -9.95
C GLY A 206 -3.38 12.24 -10.22
N ALA A 207 -2.84 13.01 -9.28
CA ALA A 207 -1.50 13.61 -9.39
C ALA A 207 -0.35 12.62 -9.54
N LEU A 208 -0.54 11.34 -9.17
CA LEU A 208 0.48 10.30 -9.33
C LEU A 208 0.26 9.46 -10.61
N GLY A 209 -0.66 9.88 -11.49
CA GLY A 209 -0.96 9.20 -12.75
C GLY A 209 -1.85 7.96 -12.62
N TYR A 210 -2.54 7.82 -11.48
CA TYR A 210 -3.49 6.74 -11.24
C TYR A 210 -4.91 7.28 -11.23
N ASP A 211 -5.81 6.61 -11.95
CA ASP A 211 -7.20 7.01 -12.08
C ASP A 211 -8.00 6.63 -10.84
N TYR A 212 -8.87 7.53 -10.41
CA TYR A 212 -9.83 7.29 -9.34
C TYR A 212 -11.24 7.12 -9.91
N VAL A 213 -11.94 6.07 -9.46
CA VAL A 213 -13.33 5.79 -9.82
C VAL A 213 -14.27 6.64 -8.98
N LYS A 214 -14.84 7.69 -9.58
CA LYS A 214 -15.82 8.58 -8.92
C LYS A 214 -17.22 8.00 -8.91
N LYS A 215 -17.62 7.38 -10.03
CA LYS A 215 -18.99 6.86 -10.22
C LYS A 215 -18.96 5.67 -11.16
N ILE A 216 -19.86 4.72 -10.89
CA ILE A 216 -20.09 3.55 -11.74
C ILE A 216 -21.56 3.59 -12.15
N LYS A 217 -21.83 3.48 -13.45
CA LYS A 217 -23.19 3.44 -13.99
C LYS A 217 -23.38 2.22 -14.88
N LYS A 218 -24.59 1.69 -14.86
CA LYS A 218 -25.06 0.75 -15.87
C LYS A 218 -25.18 1.46 -17.21
N ILE A 219 -24.61 0.87 -18.26
CA ILE A 219 -24.93 1.28 -19.63
C ILE A 219 -26.27 0.62 -19.98
N ASN A 220 -27.33 1.43 -20.07
CA ASN A 220 -28.58 0.98 -20.65
C ASN A 220 -28.41 1.03 -22.16
N ILE A 221 -28.29 -0.14 -22.79
CA ILE A 221 -28.37 -0.23 -24.25
C ILE A 221 -29.82 0.11 -24.61
N TYR A 222 -30.10 1.38 -24.86
CA TYR A 222 -31.26 1.77 -25.65
C TYR A 222 -30.76 2.02 -27.07
N ARG A 223 -30.99 1.03 -27.92
CA ARG A 223 -30.70 0.92 -29.36
C ARG A 223 -29.32 0.41 -29.74
#